data_AF-A0A432K8S4-F1
#
_entry.id   AF-A0A432K8S4-F1
#
_cell.length_a   1.000
_cell.length_b   1.000
_cell.length_c   1.000
_cell.angle_alpha   90.00
_cell.angle_beta   90.00
_cell.angle_gamma   90.00
#
_symmetry.space_group_name_H-M   'P 1'
#
loop_
_entity.id
_entity.type
_entity.pdbx_description
1 polymer ?
#
loop_
_entity_poly.entity_id
_entity_poly.type
_entity_poly.pdbx_seq_one_letter_code
_entity_poly.pdbx_strand_id
1 'polypeptide(L)'
;VLEERLLRSIEAGRDAGGQPEGQRSAALIVYRVEESYPWMDLRVDAHDEPVGELRRVYELYQPMADYYYYLRPQDPANTPTQQEWVAKLND
;
A
#
# COMPACT_ATOMS: atom_id res chain seq x y z
N VAL A 1 -4.25 -12.10 0.50
CA VAL A 1 -2.85 -11.90 0.92
C VAL A 1 -2.81 -11.21 2.30
N LEU A 2 -1.65 -11.09 2.95
CA LEU A 2 -1.56 -10.64 4.35
C LEU A 2 -1.91 -9.15 4.51
N GLU A 3 -1.35 -8.31 3.66
CA GLU A 3 -1.57 -6.87 3.55
C GLU A 3 -3.07 -6.50 3.45
N GLU A 4 -3.83 -7.21 2.61
CA GLU A 4 -5.28 -7.04 2.47
C GLU A 4 -6.03 -7.34 3.78
N ARG A 5 -5.60 -8.39 4.51
CA ARG A 5 -6.21 -8.76 5.78
C ARG A 5 -5.92 -7.74 6.87
N LEU A 6 -4.69 -7.21 6.90
CA LEU A 6 -4.31 -6.14 7.82
C LEU A 6 -5.11 -4.87 7.53
N LEU A 7 -5.24 -4.48 6.26
CA LEU A 7 -6.06 -3.33 5.88
C LEU A 7 -7.54 -3.51 6.28
N ARG A 8 -8.13 -4.68 6.01
CA ARG A 8 -9.50 -5.00 6.47
C ARG A 8 -9.67 -4.95 7.99
N SER A 9 -8.63 -5.30 8.75
CA SER A 9 -8.68 -5.20 10.20
C SER A 9 -8.68 -3.74 10.68
N ILE A 10 -7.97 -2.85 9.99
CA ILE A 10 -8.00 -1.40 10.25
C ILE A 10 -9.40 -0.84 9.93
N GLU A 11 -9.96 -1.21 8.79
CA GLU A 11 -11.32 -0.82 8.38
C GLU A 11 -12.37 -1.28 9.39
N ALA A 12 -12.33 -2.55 9.80
CA ALA A 12 -13.24 -3.08 10.81
C ALA A 12 -13.09 -2.37 12.16
N GLY A 13 -11.87 -1.98 12.54
CA GLY A 13 -11.62 -1.21 13.76
C GLY A 13 -12.23 0.19 13.74
N ARG A 14 -12.17 0.89 12.58
CA ARG A 14 -12.89 2.15 12.36
C ARG A 14 -14.40 1.93 12.49
N ASP A 15 -14.93 0.92 11.81
CA ASP A 15 -16.37 0.67 11.73
C ASP A 15 -16.99 0.20 13.07
N ALA A 16 -16.18 -0.43 13.92
CA ALA A 16 -16.58 -0.83 15.28
C ALA A 16 -16.66 0.34 16.28
N GLY A 17 -16.40 1.58 15.84
CA GLY A 17 -16.50 2.79 16.66
C GLY A 17 -15.25 3.66 16.64
N GLY A 18 -14.11 3.13 16.19
CA GLY A 18 -12.90 3.91 15.93
C GLY A 18 -12.43 4.78 17.10
N GLN A 19 -11.83 5.93 16.76
CA GLN A 19 -11.46 6.97 17.72
C GLN A 19 -12.63 7.95 17.84
N PRO A 20 -13.04 8.36 19.06
CA PRO A 20 -14.23 9.21 19.26
C PRO A 20 -14.21 10.55 18.49
N GLU A 21 -13.03 11.14 18.31
CA GLU A 21 -12.85 12.41 17.61
C GLU A 21 -12.55 12.25 16.11
N GLY A 22 -12.67 11.03 15.60
CA GLY A 22 -12.25 10.66 14.24
C GLY A 22 -10.75 10.36 14.15
N GLN A 23 -10.32 9.85 13.00
CA GLN A 23 -8.92 9.58 12.70
C GLN A 23 -8.35 10.69 11.80
N ARG A 24 -7.07 11.03 11.97
CA ARG A 24 -6.34 11.98 11.11
C ARG A 24 -5.33 11.33 10.18
N SER A 25 -4.90 10.11 10.52
CA SER A 25 -3.87 9.36 9.81
C SER A 25 -4.14 7.86 9.82
N ALA A 26 -3.61 7.14 8.84
CA ALA A 26 -3.62 5.69 8.78
C ALA A 26 -2.37 5.19 8.04
N ALA A 27 -1.86 4.02 8.40
CA ALA A 27 -0.71 3.43 7.74
C ALA A 27 -0.80 1.89 7.68
N LEU A 28 -0.20 1.32 6.64
CA LEU A 28 0.00 -0.11 6.45
C LEU A 28 1.45 -0.35 6.06
N ILE A 29 2.21 -0.99 6.95
CA ILE A 29 3.62 -1.34 6.72
C ILE A 29 3.75 -2.86 6.84
N VAL A 30 4.24 -3.50 5.78
CA VAL A 30 4.39 -4.95 5.69
C VAL A 30 5.79 -5.26 5.19
N TYR A 31 6.47 -6.17 5.88
CA TYR A 31 7.77 -6.71 5.49
C TYR A 31 7.62 -8.14 5.00
N ARG A 32 8.46 -8.54 4.05
CA ARG A 32 8.74 -9.95 3.76
C ARG A 32 10.15 -10.29 4.23
N VAL A 33 10.47 -11.58 4.30
CA VAL A 33 11.71 -12.05 4.93
C VAL A 33 12.95 -11.88 4.06
N GLU A 34 12.76 -11.69 2.75
CA GLU A 34 13.83 -11.71 1.75
C GLU A 34 14.64 -10.42 1.73
N GLU A 35 14.04 -9.28 2.06
CA GLU A 35 14.67 -7.97 1.92
C GLU A 35 14.65 -7.18 3.22
N SER A 36 15.59 -6.23 3.34
CA SER A 36 15.69 -5.34 4.51
C SER A 36 14.75 -4.13 4.47
N TYR A 37 14.01 -3.97 3.36
CA TYR A 37 13.07 -2.88 3.12
C TYR A 37 11.63 -3.43 3.04
N PRO A 38 10.61 -2.59 3.30
CA PRO A 38 9.23 -3.04 3.35
C PRO A 38 8.73 -3.49 1.97
N TRP A 39 7.92 -4.55 1.97
CA TRP A 39 7.09 -4.97 0.84
C TRP A 39 6.06 -3.89 0.48
N MET A 40 5.46 -3.30 1.51
CA MET A 40 4.55 -2.17 1.41
C MET A 40 4.82 -1.22 2.57
N ASP A 41 4.95 0.07 2.27
CA ASP A 41 4.93 1.16 3.25
C ASP A 41 3.98 2.22 2.72
N LEU A 42 2.71 2.10 3.12
CA LEU A 42 1.63 2.97 2.69
C LEU A 42 1.20 3.84 3.86
N ARG A 43 1.19 5.14 3.66
CA ARG A 43 0.92 6.13 4.70
C ARG A 43 -0.02 7.19 4.19
N VAL A 44 -1.05 7.46 4.98
CA VAL A 44 -1.91 8.63 4.86
C VAL A 44 -1.68 9.43 6.13
N ASP A 45 -0.77 10.39 6.06
CA ASP A 45 -0.32 11.14 7.24
C ASP A 45 -1.32 12.25 7.65
N ALA A 46 -2.12 12.76 6.71
CA ALA A 46 -3.16 13.76 6.98
C ALA A 46 -4.32 13.64 5.96
N HIS A 47 -5.48 13.20 6.42
CA HIS A 47 -6.72 13.17 5.62
C HIS A 47 -7.93 13.19 6.55
N ASP A 48 -9.08 13.67 6.07
CA ASP A 48 -10.33 13.66 6.86
C ASP A 48 -10.91 12.25 6.97
N GLU A 49 -10.67 11.40 5.97
CA GLU A 49 -11.05 9.99 5.93
C GLU A 49 -9.81 9.10 5.71
N PRO A 50 -8.87 9.01 6.67
CA PRO A 50 -7.55 8.45 6.41
C PRO A 50 -7.57 6.94 6.16
N VAL A 51 -8.48 6.20 6.78
CA VAL A 51 -8.63 4.75 6.56
C VAL A 51 -9.20 4.46 5.17
N GLY A 52 -10.21 5.23 4.73
CA GLY A 52 -10.75 5.12 3.38
C GLY A 52 -9.72 5.52 2.32
N GLU A 53 -8.92 6.55 2.60
CA GLU A 53 -7.84 6.96 1.72
C GLU A 53 -6.71 5.92 1.67
N LEU A 54 -6.39 5.26 2.80
CA LEU A 54 -5.42 4.16 2.83
C LEU A 54 -5.87 2.99 1.95
N ARG A 55 -7.18 2.69 1.90
CA ARG A 55 -7.76 1.72 0.96
C ARG A 55 -7.53 2.11 -0.49
N ARG A 56 -7.82 3.36 -0.85
CA ARG A 56 -7.58 3.88 -2.21
C ARG A 56 -6.09 3.79 -2.59
N VAL A 57 -5.20 4.20 -1.69
CA VAL A 57 -3.74 4.12 -1.89
C VAL A 57 -3.29 2.66 -2.05
N TYR A 58 -3.83 1.75 -1.24
CA TYR A 58 -3.56 0.32 -1.36
C TYR A 58 -3.98 -0.25 -2.71
N GLU A 59 -5.17 0.07 -3.20
CA GLU A 59 -5.66 -0.39 -4.51
C GLU A 59 -4.80 0.12 -5.67
N LEU A 60 -4.25 1.33 -5.55
CA LEU A 60 -3.30 1.87 -6.53
C LEU A 60 -1.91 1.24 -6.44
N TYR A 61 -1.45 0.92 -5.23
CA TYR A 61 -0.10 0.39 -5.01
C TYR A 61 -0.02 -1.12 -5.25
N GLN A 62 -1.05 -1.89 -4.90
CA GLN A 62 -1.00 -3.35 -4.94
C GLN A 62 -0.58 -3.91 -6.31
N PRO A 63 -1.08 -3.40 -7.46
CA PRO A 63 -0.63 -3.85 -8.78
C PRO A 63 0.83 -3.46 -9.11
N MET A 64 1.37 -2.48 -8.39
CA MET A 64 2.75 -2.00 -8.51
C MET A 64 3.71 -2.64 -7.50
N ALA A 65 3.23 -3.49 -6.59
CA ALA A 65 4.04 -3.96 -5.47
C ALA A 65 5.29 -4.72 -5.94
N ASP A 66 5.14 -5.64 -6.90
CA ASP A 66 6.29 -6.37 -7.47
C ASP A 66 7.26 -5.45 -8.22
N TYR A 67 6.73 -4.43 -8.91
CA TYR A 67 7.55 -3.43 -9.59
C TYR A 67 8.46 -2.68 -8.62
N TYR A 68 7.91 -2.21 -7.51
CA TYR A 68 8.67 -1.45 -6.51
C TYR A 68 9.54 -2.32 -5.64
N TYR A 69 9.11 -3.55 -5.35
CA TYR A 69 9.82 -4.42 -4.42
C TYR A 69 10.91 -5.25 -5.09
N TYR A 70 10.67 -5.81 -6.28
CA TYR A 70 11.61 -6.68 -6.96
C TYR A 70 12.36 -5.97 -8.08
N LEU A 71 11.65 -5.36 -9.03
CA LEU A 71 12.29 -4.88 -10.27
C LEU A 71 13.17 -3.66 -10.03
N ARG A 72 12.57 -2.59 -9.48
CA ARG A 72 13.24 -1.30 -9.33
C ARG A 72 14.50 -1.35 -8.45
N PRO A 73 14.52 -2.08 -7.32
CA PRO A 73 15.73 -2.15 -6.50
C PRO A 73 16.82 -3.05 -7.09
N GLN A 74 16.44 -4.15 -7.76
CA GLN A 74 17.41 -5.15 -8.23
C GLN A 74 18.09 -4.76 -9.54
N ASP A 75 17.36 -4.15 -10.49
CA ASP A 75 17.92 -3.70 -11.77
C ASP A 75 17.30 -2.36 -12.21
N PRO A 76 17.63 -1.25 -11.54
CA PRO A 76 17.05 0.05 -11.85
C PRO A 76 17.36 0.54 -13.26
N ALA A 77 18.44 0.05 -13.89
CA ALA A 77 18.84 0.49 -15.22
C ALA A 77 17.96 -0.12 -16.33
N ASN A 78 17.45 -1.35 -16.13
CA ASN A 78 16.61 -2.04 -17.09
C ASN A 78 15.13 -2.15 -16.65
N THR A 79 14.78 -1.60 -15.49
CA THR A 79 13.39 -1.57 -15.01
C THR A 79 12.55 -0.69 -15.95
N PRO A 80 11.39 -1.18 -16.44
CA PRO A 80 10.50 -0.38 -17.28
C PRO A 80 10.03 0.87 -16.53
N THR A 81 9.60 1.89 -17.27
CA THR A 81 8.93 3.03 -16.65
C THR A 81 7.65 2.58 -15.96
N GLN A 82 7.20 3.34 -14.96
CA GLN A 82 5.92 3.07 -14.30
C GLN A 82 4.76 3.08 -15.31
N GLN A 83 4.80 3.93 -16.34
CA GLN A 83 3.79 3.97 -17.39
C GLN A 83 3.76 2.68 -18.21
N GLU A 84 4.91 2.15 -18.61
CA GLU A 84 5.01 0.88 -19.34
C GLU A 84 4.57 -0.31 -18.48
N TRP A 85 4.87 -0.29 -17.17
CA TRP A 85 4.38 -1.30 -16.25
C TRP A 85 2.86 -1.27 -16.15
N VAL A 86 2.27 -0.09 -15.93
CA VAL A 86 0.81 0.07 -15.84
C VAL A 86 0.12 -0.32 -17.15
N ALA A 87 0.72 -0.02 -18.30
CA ALA A 87 0.18 -0.46 -19.60
C ALA A 87 0.06 -1.99 -19.66
N LYS A 88 1.11 -2.73 -19.25
CA LYS A 88 1.12 -4.21 -19.22
C LYS A 88 0.11 -4.83 -18.26
N LEU A 89 -0.32 -4.11 -17.22
CA LEU A 89 -1.32 -4.60 -16.28
C LEU A 89 -2.75 -4.57 -16.86
N ASN A 90 -2.97 -3.78 -17.91
CA ASN A 90 -4.28 -3.61 -18.55
C ASN A 90 -4.45 -4.44 -19.84
N ASP A 91 -3.40 -5.14 -20.27
CA ASP A 91 -3.38 -6.08 -21.40
C ASP A 91 -3.85 -7.49 -20.98
#